data_AF-A0A6B2SPQ2-F1
#
_entry.id   AF-A0A6B2SPQ2-F1
#
_cell.length_a   1.000
_cell.length_b   1.000
_cell.length_c   1.000
_cell.angle_alpha   90.00
_cell.angle_beta   90.00
_cell.angle_gamma   90.00
#
_symmetry.space_group_name_H-M   'P 1'
#
loop_
_entity.id
_entity.type
_entity.pdbx_description
1 polymer ?
#
loop_
_entity_poly.entity_id
_entity_poly.type
_entity_poly.pdbx_seq_one_letter_code
_entity_poly.pdbx_strand_id
1 'polypeptide(L)'
;MSGSTVDRAALWIDSLRRRYPLLLEELAPGTGRTFREVRGGGPSASTTAPVRLYVSDALRDIGDGVVELEEAVRDRLGLRRISAAPVPVRLRRLAELLDVVRERDLPDLAVHVEEETRRMANRCARALGDPEQLVRLPGRCPACDSVSLRAFPERGVAMCVNPPCRHVLDDGVLDGETGATA
;
A
#
# COMPACT_ATOMS: atom_id res chain seq x y z
N MET A 1 -12.18 -2.59 -18.71
CA MET A 1 -11.97 -4.03 -18.47
C MET A 1 -11.80 -4.22 -16.97
N SER A 2 -12.88 -4.53 -16.25
CA SER A 2 -12.78 -4.78 -14.81
C SER A 2 -12.22 -6.19 -14.62
N GLY A 3 -10.94 -6.30 -14.28
CA GLY A 3 -10.32 -7.58 -13.91
C GLY A 3 -10.93 -8.12 -12.62
N SER A 4 -10.92 -9.45 -12.45
CA SER A 4 -11.44 -10.06 -11.22
C SER A 4 -10.61 -9.59 -10.00
N THR A 5 -11.19 -9.66 -8.81
CA THR A 5 -10.47 -9.37 -7.54
C THR A 5 -9.19 -10.19 -7.42
N VAL A 6 -9.21 -11.45 -7.87
CA VAL A 6 -8.02 -12.32 -7.93
C VAL A 6 -6.96 -11.76 -8.88
N ASP A 7 -7.35 -11.25 -10.04
CA ASP A 7 -6.40 -10.64 -10.99
C ASP A 7 -5.78 -9.36 -10.40
N ARG A 8 -6.57 -8.54 -9.69
CA ARG A 8 -6.07 -7.37 -8.98
C ARG A 8 -5.08 -7.76 -7.87
N ALA A 9 -5.40 -8.79 -7.08
CA ALA A 9 -4.49 -9.33 -6.08
C ALA A 9 -3.17 -9.81 -6.70
N ALA A 10 -3.24 -10.53 -7.84
CA ALA A 10 -2.05 -11.00 -8.55
C ALA A 10 -1.13 -9.83 -9.00
N LEU A 11 -1.72 -8.74 -9.48
CA LEU A 11 -0.98 -7.53 -9.87
C LEU A 11 -0.24 -6.91 -8.66
N TRP A 12 -0.89 -6.83 -7.50
CA TRP A 12 -0.27 -6.28 -6.30
C TRP A 12 0.84 -7.19 -5.75
N ILE A 13 0.67 -8.51 -5.82
CA ILE A 13 1.71 -9.47 -5.46
C ILE A 13 2.92 -9.36 -6.41
N ASP A 14 2.72 -9.25 -7.72
CA ASP A 14 3.82 -9.06 -8.68
C ASP A 14 4.56 -7.74 -8.44
N SER A 15 3.80 -6.66 -8.19
CA SER A 15 4.35 -5.37 -7.76
C SER A 15 5.26 -5.50 -6.54
N LEU A 16 4.81 -6.18 -5.48
CA LEU A 16 5.60 -6.44 -4.28
C LEU A 16 6.87 -7.24 -4.58
N ARG A 17 6.76 -8.30 -5.40
CA ARG A 17 7.90 -9.13 -5.78
C ARG A 17 8.99 -8.34 -6.50
N ARG A 18 8.62 -7.36 -7.32
CA ARG A 18 9.56 -6.49 -8.04
C ARG A 18 10.18 -5.42 -7.14
N ARG A 19 9.41 -4.82 -6.24
CA ARG A 19 9.84 -3.67 -5.42
C ARG A 19 10.55 -4.07 -4.13
N TYR A 20 10.20 -5.21 -3.54
CA TYR A 20 10.78 -5.64 -2.26
C TYR A 20 12.32 -5.79 -2.28
N PRO A 21 12.97 -6.34 -3.34
CA PRO A 21 14.42 -6.36 -3.43
C PRO A 21 15.05 -4.96 -3.43
N LEU A 22 14.43 -3.98 -4.11
CA LEU A 22 14.91 -2.59 -4.12
C LEU A 22 14.86 -1.99 -2.71
N LEU A 23 13.84 -2.35 -1.92
CA LEU A 23 13.73 -1.89 -0.54
C LEU A 23 14.85 -2.46 0.36
N LEU A 24 15.30 -3.68 0.09
CA LEU A 24 16.48 -4.25 0.76
C LEU A 24 17.78 -3.55 0.35
N GLU A 25 17.91 -3.16 -0.92
CA GLU A 25 19.07 -2.42 -1.44
C GLU A 25 19.22 -1.04 -0.77
N GLU A 26 18.12 -0.34 -0.46
CA GLU A 26 18.15 0.95 0.25
C GLU A 26 18.79 0.85 1.66
N LEU A 27 18.71 -0.32 2.31
CA LEU A 27 19.39 -0.57 3.58
C LEU A 27 20.85 -1.00 3.42
N ALA A 28 21.27 -1.43 2.22
CA ALA A 28 22.63 -1.89 2.00
C ALA A 28 23.62 -0.75 2.28
N PRO A 29 24.71 -1.02 3.03
CA PRO A 29 25.76 -0.03 3.24
C PRO A 29 26.53 0.17 1.92
N GLY A 30 26.11 1.18 1.14
CA GLY A 30 26.89 1.70 0.00
C GLY A 30 26.23 1.56 -1.37
N THR A 31 25.13 2.28 -1.62
CA THR A 31 24.76 2.77 -2.98
C THR A 31 23.63 3.80 -2.83
N GLY A 32 23.94 4.94 -2.21
CA GLY A 32 22.97 6.03 -2.08
C GLY A 32 22.62 6.57 -3.47
N ARG A 33 21.51 6.10 -4.04
CA ARG A 33 20.76 6.87 -5.02
C ARG A 33 20.34 8.12 -4.24
N THR A 34 21.04 9.23 -4.44
CA THR A 34 20.72 10.49 -3.79
C THR A 34 19.26 10.79 -4.12
N PHE A 35 18.38 10.65 -3.14
CA PHE A 35 17.03 11.20 -3.21
C PHE A 35 17.19 12.62 -3.76
N ARG A 36 16.57 12.88 -4.91
CA ARG A 36 16.66 14.19 -5.56
C ARG A 36 16.01 15.18 -4.61
N GLU A 37 16.84 15.84 -3.81
CA GLU A 37 16.45 16.95 -2.98
C GLU A 37 15.68 17.95 -3.86
N VAL A 38 14.42 18.18 -3.51
CA VAL A 38 13.73 19.38 -3.94
C VAL A 38 14.55 20.54 -3.40
N ARG A 39 15.29 21.22 -4.28
CA ARG A 39 16.24 22.28 -3.92
C ARG A 39 15.56 23.35 -3.08
N GLY A 40 16.02 23.51 -1.85
CA GLY A 40 15.63 24.61 -0.98
C GLY A 40 16.22 24.53 0.43
N GLY A 41 17.53 24.75 0.59
CA GLY A 41 18.09 25.28 1.84
C GLY A 41 19.30 24.56 2.44
N GLY A 42 20.49 25.15 2.27
CA GLY A 42 21.61 25.16 3.23
C GLY A 42 22.42 23.86 3.46
N PRO A 43 23.75 23.93 3.70
CA PRO A 43 24.54 22.74 3.98
C PRO A 43 24.27 22.27 5.41
N SER A 44 23.69 21.07 5.55
CA SER A 44 23.59 20.39 6.84
C SER A 44 24.21 18.99 6.72
N ALA A 45 25.27 18.78 7.50
CA ALA A 45 25.80 17.45 7.76
C ALA A 45 24.75 16.63 8.55
N SER A 46 24.59 15.36 8.15
CA SER A 46 23.88 14.27 8.85
C SER A 46 22.34 14.28 8.87
N THR A 47 21.69 13.74 7.83
CA THR A 47 20.25 13.38 7.84
C THR A 47 19.91 12.04 7.15
N THR A 48 20.86 11.10 7.02
CA THR A 48 20.57 9.75 6.47
C THR A 48 19.85 8.82 7.47
N ALA A 49 19.88 9.14 8.78
CA ALA A 49 19.35 8.27 9.84
C ALA A 49 17.80 8.12 9.86
N PRO A 50 16.98 9.17 9.62
CA PRO A 50 15.52 9.02 9.64
C PRO A 50 14.97 8.19 8.45
N VAL A 51 15.57 8.35 7.27
CA VAL A 51 15.17 7.62 6.05
C VAL A 51 15.43 6.12 6.20
N ARG A 52 16.58 5.75 6.77
CA ARG A 52 16.92 4.33 7.01
C ARG A 52 16.02 3.68 8.05
N LEU A 53 15.60 4.40 9.09
CA LEU A 53 14.62 3.90 10.05
C LEU A 53 13.26 3.69 9.40
N TYR A 54 12.78 4.65 8.60
CA TYR A 54 11.52 4.53 7.88
C TYR A 54 11.50 3.33 6.90
N VAL A 55 12.59 3.12 6.16
CA VAL A 55 12.76 1.95 5.27
C VAL A 55 12.81 0.63 6.06
N SER A 56 13.52 0.62 7.19
CA SER A 56 13.60 -0.54 8.08
C SER A 56 12.24 -0.93 8.67
N ASP A 57 11.45 0.06 9.10
CA ASP A 57 10.10 -0.17 9.61
C ASP A 57 9.17 -0.66 8.51
N ALA A 58 9.26 -0.09 7.30
CA ALA A 58 8.51 -0.59 6.16
C ALA A 58 8.86 -2.04 5.83
N LEU A 59 10.14 -2.43 5.91
CA LEU A 59 10.58 -3.81 5.69
C LEU A 59 10.03 -4.77 6.75
N ARG A 60 10.01 -4.37 8.02
CA ARG A 60 9.44 -5.15 9.12
C ARG A 60 7.94 -5.34 8.91
N ASP A 61 7.20 -4.25 8.72
CA ASP A 61 5.75 -4.27 8.50
C ASP A 61 5.34 -5.12 7.30
N ILE A 62 6.06 -5.02 6.18
CA ILE A 62 5.79 -5.82 4.99
C ILE A 62 6.17 -7.28 5.23
N GLY A 63 7.27 -7.54 5.95
CA GLY A 63 7.70 -8.88 6.31
C GLY A 63 6.64 -9.60 7.14
N ASP A 64 6.19 -8.97 8.23
CA ASP A 64 5.18 -9.50 9.14
C ASP A 64 3.84 -9.67 8.40
N GLY A 65 3.42 -8.66 7.65
CA GLY A 65 2.17 -8.72 6.88
C GLY A 65 2.13 -9.84 5.82
N VAL A 66 3.25 -10.16 5.15
CA VAL A 66 3.31 -11.28 4.20
C VAL A 66 3.24 -12.63 4.93
N VAL A 67 3.88 -12.74 6.10
CA VAL A 67 3.82 -13.96 6.92
C VAL A 67 2.39 -14.21 7.38
N GLU A 68 1.75 -13.19 7.97
CA GLU A 68 0.37 -13.25 8.47
C GLU A 68 -0.61 -13.57 7.34
N LEU A 69 -0.48 -12.91 6.19
CA LEU A 69 -1.36 -13.14 5.04
C LEU A 69 -1.22 -14.58 4.49
N GLU A 70 0.00 -15.10 4.35
CA GLU A 70 0.20 -16.49 3.89
C GLU A 70 -0.42 -17.48 4.87
N GLU A 71 -0.27 -17.27 6.18
CA GLU A 71 -0.87 -18.11 7.20
C GLU A 71 -2.40 -18.04 7.15
N ALA A 72 -2.98 -16.84 7.09
CA ALA A 72 -4.41 -16.63 6.99
C ALA A 72 -5.04 -17.29 5.75
N VAL A 73 -4.39 -17.15 4.58
CA VAL A 73 -4.86 -17.79 3.34
C VAL A 73 -4.79 -19.31 3.44
N ARG A 74 -3.69 -19.86 3.97
CA ARG A 74 -3.54 -21.32 4.13
C ARG A 74 -4.55 -21.90 5.11
N ASP A 75 -4.74 -21.24 6.24
CA ASP A 75 -5.73 -21.65 7.25
C ASP A 75 -7.14 -21.62 6.65
N ARG A 76 -7.50 -20.55 5.91
CA ARG A 76 -8.80 -20.45 5.25
C ARG A 76 -9.03 -21.49 4.16
N LEU A 77 -7.98 -21.95 3.48
CA LEU A 77 -8.00 -23.02 2.49
C LEU A 77 -7.92 -24.43 3.10
N GLY A 78 -7.70 -24.55 4.41
CA GLY A 78 -7.53 -25.83 5.12
C GLY A 78 -6.21 -26.53 4.80
N LEU A 79 -5.18 -25.78 4.41
CA LEU A 79 -3.87 -26.31 4.04
C LEU A 79 -2.96 -26.46 5.26
N ARG A 80 -2.06 -27.45 5.24
CA ARG A 80 -1.08 -27.63 6.32
C ARG A 80 -0.14 -26.41 6.42
N ARG A 81 0.31 -26.10 7.63
CA ARG A 81 1.41 -25.15 7.86
C ARG A 81 2.70 -25.64 7.19
N ILE A 82 3.50 -24.70 6.71
CA ILE A 82 4.74 -24.94 5.99
C ILE A 82 5.91 -24.24 6.69
N SER A 83 7.13 -24.64 6.33
CA SER A 83 8.33 -24.02 6.88
C SER A 83 8.42 -22.54 6.53
N ALA A 84 8.97 -21.78 7.48
CA ALA A 84 9.28 -20.37 7.29
C ALA A 84 10.17 -20.18 6.06
N ALA A 85 9.88 -19.13 5.29
CA ALA A 85 10.63 -18.79 4.09
C ALA A 85 10.80 -17.27 3.99
N PRO A 86 11.81 -16.79 3.24
CA PRO A 86 11.97 -15.37 2.93
C PRO A 86 10.75 -14.81 2.19
N VAL A 87 10.47 -13.51 2.38
CA VAL A 87 9.33 -12.80 1.78
C VAL A 87 9.15 -13.07 0.27
N PRO A 88 10.19 -13.02 -0.59
CA PRO A 88 10.01 -13.31 -2.01
C PRO A 88 9.48 -14.72 -2.31
N VAL A 89 9.85 -15.70 -1.48
CA VAL A 89 9.36 -17.08 -1.61
C VAL A 89 7.90 -17.17 -1.18
N ARG A 90 7.52 -16.51 -0.08
CA ARG A 90 6.14 -16.47 0.41
C ARG A 90 5.20 -15.77 -0.58
N LEU A 91 5.63 -14.65 -1.17
CA LEU A 91 4.88 -13.95 -2.21
C LEU A 91 4.63 -14.81 -3.45
N ARG A 92 5.60 -15.64 -3.84
CA ARG A 92 5.40 -16.62 -4.92
C ARG A 92 4.36 -17.68 -4.55
N ARG A 93 4.43 -18.25 -3.35
CA ARG A 93 3.44 -19.22 -2.87
C ARG A 93 2.05 -18.61 -2.79
N LEU A 94 1.92 -17.37 -2.30
CA LEU A 94 0.66 -16.62 -2.31
C LEU A 94 0.09 -16.45 -3.72
N ALA A 95 0.93 -16.12 -4.70
CA ALA A 95 0.51 -16.04 -6.10
C ALA A 95 -0.02 -17.39 -6.63
N GLU A 96 0.63 -18.50 -6.30
CA GLU A 96 0.18 -19.86 -6.67
C GLU A 96 -1.15 -20.23 -5.99
N LEU A 97 -1.40 -19.75 -4.77
CA LEU A 97 -2.65 -19.99 -4.05
C LEU A 97 -3.83 -19.22 -4.64
N LEU A 98 -3.60 -18.13 -5.38
CA LEU A 98 -4.68 -17.35 -6.02
C LEU A 98 -5.49 -18.18 -7.03
N ASP A 99 -4.87 -19.12 -7.72
CA ASP A 99 -5.59 -20.02 -8.64
C ASP A 99 -6.54 -20.94 -7.86
N VAL A 100 -6.11 -21.45 -6.69
CA VAL A 100 -6.98 -22.25 -5.80
C VAL A 100 -8.12 -21.40 -5.23
N VAL A 101 -7.87 -20.14 -4.88
CA VAL A 101 -8.90 -19.20 -4.41
C VAL A 101 -9.94 -18.95 -5.51
N ARG A 102 -9.50 -18.81 -6.76
CA ARG A 102 -10.38 -18.64 -7.93
C ARG A 102 -11.20 -19.91 -8.18
N GLU A 103 -10.57 -21.09 -8.16
CA GLU A 103 -11.23 -22.38 -8.39
C GLU A 103 -12.28 -22.71 -7.34
N ARG A 104 -12.05 -22.33 -6.08
CA ARG A 104 -12.98 -22.57 -4.97
C ARG A 104 -14.04 -21.49 -4.79
N ASP A 105 -14.04 -20.46 -5.65
CA ASP A 105 -14.96 -19.32 -5.63
C ASP A 105 -15.10 -18.69 -4.23
N LEU A 106 -13.97 -18.20 -3.70
CA LEU A 106 -13.89 -17.59 -2.36
C LEU A 106 -13.73 -16.07 -2.45
N PRO A 107 -14.80 -15.30 -2.72
CA PRO A 107 -14.73 -13.87 -2.99
C PRO A 107 -14.21 -13.05 -1.80
N ASP A 108 -14.63 -13.37 -0.58
CA ASP A 108 -14.20 -12.64 0.63
C ASP A 108 -12.69 -12.78 0.85
N LEU A 109 -12.16 -13.98 0.61
CA LEU A 109 -10.72 -14.23 0.70
C LEU A 109 -9.96 -13.50 -0.40
N ALA A 110 -10.51 -13.46 -1.63
CA ALA A 110 -9.90 -12.70 -2.72
C ALA A 110 -9.84 -11.20 -2.40
N VAL A 111 -10.90 -10.63 -1.83
CA VAL A 111 -10.94 -9.21 -1.41
C VAL A 111 -9.90 -8.95 -0.32
N HIS A 112 -9.86 -9.79 0.71
CA HIS A 112 -8.87 -9.67 1.76
C HIS A 112 -7.43 -9.71 1.20
N VAL A 113 -7.11 -10.67 0.34
CA VAL A 113 -5.76 -10.76 -0.26
C VAL A 113 -5.45 -9.53 -1.10
N GLU A 114 -6.40 -9.03 -1.90
CA GLU A 114 -6.22 -7.79 -2.66
C GLU A 114 -5.91 -6.61 -1.75
N GLU A 115 -6.71 -6.40 -0.70
CA GLU A 115 -6.56 -5.25 0.20
C GLU A 115 -5.22 -5.27 0.94
N GLU A 116 -4.85 -6.44 1.48
CA GLU A 116 -3.60 -6.62 2.21
C GLU A 116 -2.38 -6.44 1.31
N THR A 117 -2.40 -7.03 0.10
CA THR A 117 -1.30 -6.92 -0.86
C THR A 117 -1.17 -5.52 -1.44
N ARG A 118 -2.30 -4.84 -1.72
CA ARG A 118 -2.34 -3.43 -2.11
C ARG A 118 -1.76 -2.53 -1.02
N ARG A 119 -2.17 -2.73 0.25
CA ARG A 119 -1.65 -1.95 1.39
C ARG A 119 -0.13 -2.08 1.49
N MET A 120 0.40 -3.30 1.41
CA MET A 120 1.84 -3.55 1.46
C MET A 120 2.57 -2.99 0.24
N ALA A 121 2.01 -3.12 -0.97
CA ALA A 121 2.59 -2.57 -2.19
C ALA A 121 2.73 -1.05 -2.13
N ASN A 122 1.70 -0.36 -1.64
CA ASN A 122 1.70 1.09 -1.47
C ASN A 122 2.73 1.53 -0.41
N ARG A 123 2.83 0.81 0.72
CA ARG A 123 3.87 1.07 1.73
C ARG A 123 5.28 0.91 1.13
N CYS A 124 5.48 -0.11 0.30
CA CYS A 124 6.75 -0.33 -0.40
C CYS A 124 7.08 0.82 -1.37
N ALA A 125 6.10 1.25 -2.18
CA ALA A 125 6.25 2.39 -3.10
C ALA A 125 6.66 3.67 -2.36
N ARG A 126 6.01 3.98 -1.24
CA ARG A 126 6.34 5.16 -0.42
C ARG A 126 7.73 5.11 0.18
N ALA A 127 8.13 3.94 0.69
CA ALA A 127 9.46 3.76 1.26
C ALA A 127 10.56 3.92 0.19
N LEU A 128 10.26 3.57 -1.07
CA LEU A 128 11.13 3.81 -2.23
C LEU A 128 11.05 5.24 -2.80
N GLY A 129 10.20 6.11 -2.23
CA GLY A 129 10.04 7.48 -2.69
C GLY A 129 9.21 7.65 -3.97
N ASP A 130 8.48 6.61 -4.41
CA ASP A 130 7.52 6.75 -5.51
C ASP A 130 6.40 7.73 -5.07
N PRO A 131 6.15 8.82 -5.82
CA PRO A 131 5.11 9.77 -5.46
C PRO A 131 3.73 9.13 -5.67
N GLU A 132 2.94 9.03 -4.60
CA GLU A 132 1.54 8.61 -4.64
C GLU A 132 0.75 9.40 -5.70
N GLN A 133 -0.04 8.69 -6.51
CA GLN A 133 -0.85 9.34 -7.53
C GLN A 133 -2.00 10.13 -6.89
N LEU A 134 -1.90 11.46 -6.95
CA LEU A 134 -2.93 12.36 -6.44
C LEU A 134 -4.10 12.48 -7.42
N VAL A 135 -5.30 12.09 -6.99
CA VAL A 135 -6.51 12.25 -7.80
C VAL A 135 -7.16 13.59 -7.45
N ARG A 136 -7.43 14.42 -8.46
CA ARG A 136 -8.16 15.68 -8.24
C ARG A 136 -9.62 15.39 -7.91
N LEU A 137 -10.07 15.87 -6.76
CA LEU A 137 -11.49 15.84 -6.41
C LEU A 137 -12.21 17.06 -7.00
N PRO A 138 -13.46 16.91 -7.46
CA PRO A 138 -14.29 18.03 -7.85
C PRO A 138 -14.64 18.89 -6.62
N GLY A 139 -14.87 20.18 -6.84
CA GLY A 139 -15.29 21.11 -5.79
C GLY A 139 -14.16 21.88 -5.10
N ARG A 140 -14.52 22.56 -4.02
CA ARG A 140 -13.66 23.44 -3.21
C ARG A 140 -13.50 22.87 -1.82
N CYS A 141 -12.35 23.11 -1.20
CA CYS A 141 -12.12 22.75 0.20
C CYS A 141 -13.12 23.49 1.09
N PRO A 142 -13.88 22.80 1.97
CA PRO A 142 -14.84 23.47 2.85
C PRO A 142 -14.18 24.41 3.87
N ALA A 143 -12.89 24.17 4.20
CA ALA A 143 -12.18 24.97 5.18
C ALA A 143 -11.52 26.25 4.62
N CYS A 144 -11.10 26.27 3.35
CA CYS A 144 -10.38 27.41 2.76
C CYS A 144 -10.85 27.83 1.37
N ASP A 145 -11.92 27.23 0.88
CA ASP A 145 -12.54 27.48 -0.43
C ASP A 145 -11.61 27.27 -1.66
N SER A 146 -10.42 26.68 -1.46
CA SER A 146 -9.46 26.41 -2.53
C SER A 146 -9.83 25.17 -3.36
N VAL A 147 -9.57 25.20 -4.67
CA VAL A 147 -9.72 24.05 -5.61
C VAL A 147 -8.55 23.04 -5.53
N SER A 148 -8.06 22.83 -4.31
CA SER A 148 -6.86 22.04 -4.01
C SER A 148 -7.18 20.70 -3.34
N LEU A 149 -8.43 20.24 -3.38
CA LEU A 149 -8.77 18.92 -2.87
C LEU A 149 -8.14 17.83 -3.73
N ARG A 150 -7.45 16.89 -3.08
CA ARG A 150 -6.88 15.69 -3.69
C ARG A 150 -7.27 14.47 -2.87
N ALA A 151 -7.68 13.41 -3.54
CA ALA A 151 -7.70 12.08 -2.95
C ALA A 151 -6.30 11.47 -3.08
N PHE A 152 -5.92 10.79 -2.01
CA PHE A 152 -4.71 10.00 -1.84
C PHE A 152 -5.19 8.54 -1.76
N PRO A 153 -5.39 7.87 -2.91
CA PRO A 153 -6.06 6.57 -2.96
C PRO A 153 -5.33 5.51 -2.15
N GLU A 154 -4.02 5.64 -2.02
CA GLU A 154 -3.21 4.70 -1.25
C GLU A 154 -3.28 4.96 0.25
N ARG A 155 -3.57 6.21 0.67
CA ARG A 155 -3.84 6.55 2.09
C ARG A 155 -5.28 6.24 2.50
N GLY A 156 -6.19 6.14 1.53
CA GLY A 156 -7.62 6.19 1.81
C GLY A 156 -8.01 7.51 2.47
N VAL A 157 -7.41 8.63 2.05
CA VAL A 157 -7.78 9.96 2.58
C VAL A 157 -7.97 10.95 1.44
N ALA A 158 -8.88 11.90 1.64
CA ALA A 158 -8.96 13.10 0.83
C ALA A 158 -8.52 14.31 1.65
N MET A 159 -7.69 15.19 1.09
CA MET A 159 -7.29 16.41 1.79
C MET A 159 -7.03 17.58 0.84
N CYS A 160 -7.11 18.79 1.37
CA CYS A 160 -6.70 20.00 0.68
C CYS A 160 -5.17 20.12 0.65
N VAL A 161 -4.56 20.07 -0.53
CA VAL A 161 -3.09 20.19 -0.68
C VAL A 161 -2.59 21.64 -0.66
N ASN A 162 -3.47 22.61 -0.42
CA ASN A 162 -3.07 24.00 -0.21
C ASN A 162 -2.24 24.08 1.10
N PRO A 163 -0.93 24.47 1.04
CA PRO A 163 -0.04 24.45 2.21
C PRO A 163 -0.57 25.08 3.50
N PRO A 164 -1.28 26.23 3.49
CA PRO A 164 -1.83 26.83 4.70
C PRO A 164 -3.08 26.14 5.26
N CYS A 165 -3.73 25.23 4.51
CA CYS A 165 -5.00 24.62 4.92
C CYS A 165 -4.84 23.19 5.41
N ARG A 166 -4.33 22.27 4.56
CA ARG A 166 -4.15 20.84 4.88
C ARG A 166 -5.37 20.11 5.48
N HIS A 167 -6.57 20.67 5.33
CA HIS A 167 -7.81 20.08 5.86
C HIS A 167 -8.05 18.70 5.24
N VAL A 168 -8.23 17.68 6.08
CA VAL A 168 -8.59 16.32 5.70
C VAL A 168 -10.12 16.24 5.66
N LEU A 169 -10.67 15.72 4.57
CA LEU A 169 -12.07 15.35 4.50
C LEU A 169 -12.21 14.04 5.30
N ASP A 170 -12.98 14.06 6.38
CA ASP A 170 -13.41 12.81 7.01
C ASP A 170 -14.33 12.10 6.04
N ASP A 171 -14.02 10.83 5.76
CA ASP A 171 -14.91 9.93 5.06
C ASP A 171 -16.10 9.69 6.00
N GLY A 172 -17.14 10.51 5.85
CA GLY A 172 -18.44 10.20 6.41
C GLY A 172 -18.76 8.76 6.01
N VAL A 173 -18.83 7.90 7.02
CA VAL A 173 -19.29 6.51 6.92
C VAL A 173 -20.44 6.49 5.92
N LEU A 174 -20.34 5.64 4.91
CA LEU A 174 -21.48 5.26 4.08
C LEU A 174 -22.44 4.47 4.96
N ASP A 175 -23.12 5.14 5.89
CA ASP A 175 -24.32 4.64 6.53
C ASP A 175 -25.38 4.66 5.43
N GLY A 176 -25.52 3.50 4.78
CA GLY A 176 -26.63 3.21 3.91
C GLY A 176 -27.90 3.19 4.75
N GLU A 177 -28.64 4.29 4.73
CA GLU A 177 -30.07 4.29 4.99
C GLU A 177 -30.81 4.73 3.72
N THR A 178 -31.03 3.73 2.87
CA THR A 178 -32.21 3.67 2.02
C THR A 178 -33.45 3.76 2.93
N GLY A 179 -34.21 4.84 2.82
CA GLY A 179 -35.43 5.04 3.59
C GLY A 179 -36.41 5.94 2.86
N ALA A 180 -36.98 5.44 1.76
CA ALA A 180 -38.20 5.98 1.18
C ALA A 180 -39.41 5.49 2.01
N THR A 181 -40.23 6.43 2.50
CA THR A 181 -41.69 6.42 2.72
C THR A 181 -41.99 7.66 3.60
N ALA A 182 -42.94 8.56 3.33
CA ALA A 182 -44.17 8.52 2.56
C ALA A 182 -44.48 9.91 1.96
#